data_AF-A0A1H9PT40-F1
#
_entry.id   AF-A0A1H9PT40-F1
#
_cell.length_a   1.000
_cell.length_b   1.000
_cell.length_c   1.000
_cell.angle_alpha   90.00
_cell.angle_beta   90.00
_cell.angle_gamma   90.00
#
_symmetry.space_group_name_H-M   'P 1'
#
loop_
_entity.id
_entity.type
_entity.pdbx_description
1 polymer ?
#
loop_
_entity_poly.entity_id
_entity_poly.type
_entity_poly.pdbx_seq_one_letter_code
_entity_poly.pdbx_strand_id
1 'polypeptide(L)'
;MELSKFYLDKKNTVTREYMFTCKLQFDLMEAAARRSYPLKVYLPTVDRDGFDIIFDDGISIIPIQLKATFDKKANNWNIHRNLYRPEKEQLPGFRLHSPSYHEGMGGGVIIIDVSVDEKNNTYVTYKYSDFLILHMLKEGLFKTHNKDRYKLEKLYFSIIDQLDGKFKLPRYAFVEARTNDHLLALMGLSSTCNSMWRYEYLDYLKDKNDYNYESSWSKDPEGYLEHIRKRLLDF
;
A
#
# COMPACT_ATOMS: atom_id res chain seq x y z
N MET A 1 5.13 32.45 14.14
CA MET A 1 4.12 31.84 13.27
C MET A 1 3.89 30.43 13.76
N GLU A 2 2.65 30.05 14.02
CA GLU A 2 2.31 28.72 14.55
C GLU A 2 2.48 27.66 13.43
N LEU A 3 3.09 26.52 13.74
CA LEU A 3 3.43 25.50 12.72
C LEU A 3 2.17 24.92 12.07
N SER A 4 1.10 24.79 12.85
CA SER A 4 -0.25 24.44 12.38
C SER A 4 -0.74 25.36 11.25
N LYS A 5 -0.53 26.68 11.39
CA LYS A 5 -0.90 27.68 10.37
C LYS A 5 -0.06 27.54 9.11
N PHE A 6 1.24 27.27 9.25
CA PHE A 6 2.10 27.00 8.09
C PHE A 6 1.58 25.80 7.30
N TYR A 7 1.19 24.72 7.98
CA TYR A 7 0.70 23.53 7.31
C TYR A 7 -0.68 23.69 6.66
N LEU A 8 -1.57 24.47 7.25
CA LEU A 8 -2.91 24.69 6.70
C LEU A 8 -2.94 25.75 5.59
N ASP A 9 -1.90 26.58 5.46
CA ASP A 9 -1.81 27.57 4.40
C ASP A 9 -1.59 26.90 3.04
N LYS A 10 -2.52 27.16 2.11
CA LYS A 10 -2.49 26.66 0.73
C LYS A 10 -1.25 27.13 -0.04
N LYS A 11 -0.67 28.29 0.30
CA LYS A 11 0.54 28.82 -0.33
C LYS A 11 1.75 27.91 -0.11
N ASN A 12 1.75 27.13 0.98
CA ASN A 12 2.87 26.27 1.34
C ASN A 12 2.75 24.85 0.79
N THR A 13 1.72 24.54 -0.02
CA THR A 13 1.40 23.15 -0.43
C THR A 13 2.61 22.41 -1.02
N VAL A 14 3.32 23.01 -1.98
CA VAL A 14 4.52 22.41 -2.60
C VAL A 14 5.62 22.16 -1.56
N THR A 15 5.91 23.16 -0.73
CA THR A 15 6.91 23.05 0.33
C THR A 15 6.55 21.96 1.33
N ARG A 16 5.28 21.84 1.72
CA ARG A 16 4.82 20.78 2.62
C ARG A 16 4.98 19.40 1.99
N GLU A 17 4.52 19.23 0.76
CA GLU A 17 4.64 17.96 0.04
C GLU A 17 6.10 17.52 -0.04
N TYR A 18 7.01 18.46 -0.36
CA TYR A 18 8.44 18.21 -0.35
C TYR A 18 8.96 17.80 1.03
N MET A 19 8.65 18.57 2.09
CA MET A 19 9.08 18.27 3.46
C MET A 19 8.67 16.85 3.91
N PHE A 20 7.41 16.46 3.67
CA PHE A 20 6.90 15.16 4.10
C PHE A 20 7.36 14.02 3.20
N THR A 21 7.63 14.30 1.92
CA THR A 21 8.33 13.36 1.04
C THR A 21 9.75 13.09 1.56
N CYS A 22 10.52 14.11 1.92
CA CYS A 22 11.83 13.94 2.53
C CYS A 22 11.77 13.17 3.85
N LYS A 23 10.79 13.47 4.72
CA LYS A 23 10.60 12.74 5.98
C LYS A 23 10.34 11.25 5.74
N LEU A 24 9.44 10.92 4.82
CA LEU A 24 9.15 9.53 4.44
C LEU A 24 10.39 8.81 3.93
N GLN A 25 11.18 9.45 3.06
CA GLN A 25 12.41 8.86 2.54
C GLN A 25 13.39 8.54 3.67
N PHE A 26 13.66 9.51 4.53
CA PHE A 26 14.55 9.30 5.68
C PHE A 26 14.06 8.15 6.57
N ASP A 27 12.78 8.13 6.90
CA ASP A 27 12.16 7.14 7.76
C ASP A 27 12.25 5.71 7.23
N LEU A 28 12.04 5.54 5.92
CA LEU A 28 12.13 4.24 5.26
C LEU A 28 13.57 3.80 5.03
N MET A 29 14.47 4.72 4.69
CA MET A 29 15.91 4.43 4.56
C MET A 29 16.51 4.03 5.91
N GLU A 30 16.11 4.69 7.00
CA GLU A 30 16.53 4.30 8.35
C GLU A 30 16.01 2.90 8.73
N ALA A 31 14.74 2.60 8.44
CA ALA A 31 14.17 1.27 8.67
C ALA A 31 14.88 0.18 7.84
N ALA A 32 15.20 0.47 6.58
CA ALA A 32 15.98 -0.43 5.72
C ALA A 32 17.40 -0.66 6.25
N ALA A 33 18.05 0.41 6.74
CA ALA A 33 19.38 0.33 7.33
C ALA A 33 19.40 -0.57 8.59
N ARG A 34 18.31 -0.60 9.38
CA ARG A 34 18.16 -1.56 10.50
C ARG A 34 18.16 -3.02 10.05
N ARG A 35 17.79 -3.31 8.80
CA ARG A 35 17.90 -4.63 8.16
C ARG A 35 19.14 -4.78 7.25
N SER A 36 20.08 -3.84 7.37
CA SER A 36 21.38 -3.88 6.71
C SER A 36 21.33 -3.92 5.18
N TYR A 37 20.35 -3.25 4.57
CA TYR A 37 20.32 -3.07 3.12
C TYR A 37 20.11 -1.59 2.73
N PRO A 38 20.69 -1.15 1.60
CA PRO A 38 20.50 0.21 1.10
C PRO A 38 19.19 0.29 0.31
N LEU A 39 18.14 0.87 0.90
CA LEU A 39 16.92 1.18 0.16
C LEU A 39 17.20 2.29 -0.85
N LYS A 40 17.02 1.98 -2.14
CA LYS A 40 17.13 2.96 -3.22
C LYS A 40 15.79 3.66 -3.39
N VAL A 41 15.88 4.97 -3.62
CA VAL A 41 14.72 5.84 -3.80
C VAL A 41 14.88 6.59 -5.10
N TYR A 42 13.89 6.50 -5.98
CA TYR A 42 13.87 7.23 -7.24
C TYR A 42 12.69 8.21 -7.27
N LEU A 43 12.96 9.44 -7.68
CA LEU A 43 11.96 10.47 -7.91
C LEU A 43 11.82 10.70 -9.41
N PRO A 44 10.74 10.21 -10.05
CA PRO A 44 10.53 10.42 -11.48
C PRO A 44 10.46 11.91 -11.79
N THR A 45 11.13 12.33 -12.86
CA THR A 45 11.10 13.74 -13.32
C THR A 45 9.85 14.07 -14.14
N VAL A 46 9.09 13.05 -14.57
CA VAL A 46 7.88 13.21 -15.40
C VAL A 46 6.74 12.39 -14.80
N ASP A 47 5.65 13.06 -14.43
CA ASP A 47 4.42 12.44 -13.94
C ASP A 47 3.58 11.90 -15.11
N ARG A 48 3.98 10.75 -15.67
CA ARG A 48 3.21 10.06 -16.72
C ARG A 48 2.34 8.94 -16.17
N ASP A 49 2.78 8.32 -15.10
CA ASP A 49 2.29 7.01 -14.66
C ASP A 49 1.51 7.07 -13.33
N GLY A 50 1.35 8.27 -12.78
CA GLY A 50 0.50 8.52 -11.61
C GLY A 50 1.12 8.13 -10.27
N PHE A 51 2.43 7.88 -10.22
CA PHE A 51 3.21 7.68 -8.99
C PHE A 51 4.23 8.82 -8.80
N ASP A 52 4.57 9.08 -7.54
CA ASP A 52 5.42 10.20 -7.14
C ASP A 52 6.84 9.74 -6.75
N ILE A 53 7.01 8.46 -6.40
CA ILE A 53 8.27 7.90 -5.88
C ILE A 53 8.34 6.40 -6.17
N ILE A 54 9.55 5.87 -6.34
CA ILE A 54 9.81 4.42 -6.44
C ILE A 54 10.77 4.01 -5.33
N PHE A 55 10.45 2.91 -4.65
CA PHE A 55 11.31 2.27 -3.68
C PHE A 55 11.84 0.94 -4.22
N ASP A 56 13.14 0.70 -4.06
CA ASP A 56 13.82 -0.52 -4.55
C ASP A 56 14.75 -1.07 -3.45
N ASP A 57 14.48 -2.29 -2.98
CA ASP A 57 15.32 -3.01 -2.02
C ASP A 57 16.31 -4.00 -2.67
N GLY A 58 16.38 -4.01 -4.01
CA GLY A 58 17.17 -4.93 -4.82
C GLY A 58 16.45 -6.23 -5.19
N ILE A 59 15.28 -6.49 -4.60
CA ILE A 59 14.44 -7.66 -4.88
C ILE A 59 13.09 -7.19 -5.46
N SER A 60 12.49 -6.20 -4.83
CA SER A 60 11.19 -5.63 -5.16
C SER A 60 11.35 -4.16 -5.54
N ILE A 61 10.64 -3.75 -6.59
CA ILE A 61 10.58 -2.36 -7.05
C ILE A 61 9.12 -1.91 -6.97
N ILE A 62 8.82 -0.95 -6.10
CA ILE A 62 7.45 -0.56 -5.79
C ILE A 62 7.22 0.91 -6.17
N PRO A 63 6.47 1.21 -7.24
CA PRO A 63 6.02 2.56 -7.53
C PRO A 63 4.91 2.97 -6.56
N ILE A 64 5.01 4.18 -6.03
CA ILE A 64 4.12 4.70 -4.98
C ILE A 64 3.59 6.07 -5.35
N GLN A 65 2.28 6.25 -5.21
CA GLN A 65 1.67 7.57 -5.15
C GLN A 65 1.58 8.07 -3.70
N LEU A 66 2.03 9.29 -3.46
CA LEU A 66 2.02 9.95 -2.15
C LEU A 66 0.79 10.86 -2.01
N LYS A 67 0.20 10.86 -0.81
CA LYS A 67 -0.89 11.76 -0.43
C LYS A 67 -0.67 12.28 0.99
N ALA A 68 -0.42 13.58 1.14
CA ALA A 68 -0.32 14.20 2.46
C ALA A 68 -1.67 14.76 2.93
N THR A 69 -2.01 14.58 4.21
CA THR A 69 -3.22 15.17 4.81
C THR A 69 -2.93 15.73 6.20
N PHE A 70 -3.53 16.88 6.50
CA PHE A 70 -3.18 17.73 7.66
C PHE A 70 -4.35 17.93 8.62
N ASP A 71 -5.57 17.61 8.20
CA ASP A 71 -6.80 17.85 8.98
C ASP A 71 -7.77 16.65 8.94
N LYS A 72 -7.30 15.50 8.44
CA LYS A 72 -8.06 14.25 8.26
C LYS A 72 -9.37 14.40 7.46
N LYS A 73 -9.64 15.54 6.81
CA LYS A 73 -10.89 15.77 6.06
C LYS A 73 -10.93 15.02 4.74
N ALA A 74 -9.76 14.75 4.16
CA ALA A 74 -9.66 13.94 2.95
C ALA A 74 -10.07 12.48 3.25
N ASN A 75 -11.15 12.05 2.59
CA ASN A 75 -11.74 10.72 2.76
C ASN A 75 -11.57 9.81 1.54
N ASN A 76 -11.10 10.35 0.42
CA ASN A 76 -10.79 9.60 -0.78
C ASN A 76 -9.76 10.33 -1.65
N TRP A 77 -9.07 9.57 -2.51
CA TRP A 77 -8.06 10.07 -3.44
C TRP A 77 -8.26 9.47 -4.83
N ASN A 78 -8.00 10.27 -5.87
CA ASN A 78 -8.04 9.79 -7.25
C ASN A 78 -6.72 9.09 -7.59
N ILE A 79 -6.79 7.78 -7.82
CA ILE A 79 -5.64 6.91 -8.09
C ILE A 79 -5.75 6.37 -9.52
N HIS A 80 -4.64 6.34 -10.25
CA HIS A 80 -4.59 5.71 -11.57
C HIS A 80 -4.78 4.20 -11.45
N ARG A 81 -5.63 3.63 -12.30
CA ARG A 81 -5.88 2.18 -12.30
C ARG A 81 -4.62 1.40 -12.64
N ASN A 82 -3.87 1.88 -13.63
CA ASN A 82 -2.63 1.25 -14.06
C ASN A 82 -1.61 1.11 -12.91
N LEU A 83 -1.49 2.14 -12.05
CA LEU A 83 -0.61 2.07 -10.89
C LEU A 83 -1.06 0.97 -9.90
N TYR A 84 -2.34 0.96 -9.56
CA TYR A 84 -2.85 0.17 -8.44
C TYR A 84 -3.15 -1.29 -8.80
N ARG A 85 -3.31 -1.63 -10.09
CA ARG A 85 -3.63 -2.99 -10.52
C ARG A 85 -2.44 -3.95 -10.32
N PRO A 86 -2.71 -5.25 -10.08
CA PRO A 86 -1.66 -6.25 -9.95
C PRO A 86 -0.81 -6.38 -11.21
N GLU A 87 0.43 -6.79 -11.03
CA GLU A 87 1.28 -7.23 -12.12
C GLU A 87 0.76 -8.53 -12.74
N LYS A 88 1.23 -8.81 -13.95
CA LYS A 88 0.83 -9.97 -14.74
C LYS A 88 0.91 -11.29 -13.97
N GLU A 89 2.00 -11.48 -13.24
CA GLU A 89 2.34 -12.70 -12.50
C GLU A 89 1.41 -12.94 -11.31
N GLN A 90 0.68 -11.90 -10.88
CA GLN A 90 -0.25 -11.95 -9.75
C GLN A 90 -1.70 -12.15 -10.20
N LEU A 91 -2.03 -11.85 -11.46
CA LEU A 91 -3.40 -11.94 -12.00
C LEU A 91 -4.04 -13.32 -11.78
N PRO A 92 -3.34 -14.47 -11.97
CA PRO A 92 -3.94 -15.78 -11.71
C PRO A 92 -4.40 -15.94 -10.26
N GLY A 93 -3.60 -15.47 -9.31
CA GLY A 93 -3.94 -15.51 -7.88
C GLY A 93 -5.21 -14.73 -7.55
N PHE A 94 -5.57 -13.72 -8.34
CA PHE A 94 -6.78 -12.92 -8.13
C PHE A 94 -7.99 -13.37 -8.96
N ARG A 95 -7.92 -14.52 -9.65
CA ARG A 95 -8.91 -15.01 -10.63
C ARG A 95 -9.10 -14.06 -11.82
N LEU A 96 -8.08 -13.28 -12.17
CA LEU A 96 -8.11 -12.30 -13.25
C LEU A 96 -7.49 -12.87 -14.53
N HIS A 97 -8.00 -14.02 -14.99
CA HIS A 97 -7.43 -14.75 -16.14
C HIS A 97 -7.94 -14.27 -17.51
N SER A 98 -9.02 -13.47 -17.54
CA SER A 98 -9.60 -13.00 -18.79
C SER A 98 -8.67 -11.99 -19.48
N PRO A 99 -8.52 -12.04 -20.82
CA PRO A 99 -7.83 -10.99 -21.59
C PRO A 99 -8.41 -9.59 -21.40
N SER A 100 -9.66 -9.50 -20.91
CA SER A 100 -10.29 -8.23 -20.56
C SER A 100 -9.69 -7.59 -19.30
N TYR A 101 -8.97 -8.33 -18.46
CA TYR A 101 -8.21 -7.77 -17.35
C TYR A 101 -6.81 -7.43 -17.84
N HIS A 102 -6.42 -6.16 -17.67
CA HIS A 102 -5.06 -5.71 -18.00
C HIS A 102 -4.22 -5.70 -16.73
N GLU A 103 -2.97 -6.12 -16.87
CA GLU A 103 -1.92 -5.93 -15.87
C GLU A 103 -1.75 -4.44 -15.53
N GLY A 104 -1.35 -4.18 -14.30
CA GLY A 104 -0.87 -2.88 -13.86
C GLY A 104 0.58 -2.95 -13.42
N MET A 105 1.01 -1.91 -12.72
CA MET A 105 2.37 -1.75 -12.23
C MET A 105 2.61 -2.39 -10.85
N GLY A 106 1.58 -2.98 -10.21
CA GLY A 106 1.71 -3.53 -8.85
C GLY A 106 2.05 -2.50 -7.78
N GLY A 107 1.78 -1.21 -8.06
CA GLY A 107 2.12 -0.11 -7.17
C GLY A 107 1.13 0.09 -6.04
N GLY A 108 1.46 1.06 -5.19
CA GLY A 108 0.69 1.36 -3.99
C GLY A 108 0.47 2.85 -3.77
N VAL A 109 -0.25 3.15 -2.69
CA VAL A 109 -0.54 4.51 -2.25
C VAL A 109 -0.15 4.63 -0.79
N ILE A 110 0.65 5.65 -0.47
CA ILE A 110 0.97 6.03 0.91
C ILE A 110 0.23 7.31 1.26
N ILE A 111 -0.55 7.26 2.33
CA ILE A 111 -1.05 8.46 3.01
C ILE A 111 -0.06 8.84 4.10
N ILE A 112 0.38 10.09 4.06
CA ILE A 112 1.14 10.75 5.12
C ILE A 112 0.15 11.57 5.95
N ASP A 113 -0.31 11.00 7.06
CA ASP A 113 -1.20 11.65 8.02
C ASP A 113 -0.34 12.51 8.95
N VAL A 114 -0.51 13.83 8.89
CA VAL A 114 0.25 14.79 9.69
C VAL A 114 -0.66 15.41 10.76
N SER A 115 -0.18 15.43 12.00
CA SER A 115 -0.82 16.15 13.11
C SER A 115 0.20 17.01 13.87
N VAL A 116 -0.26 18.12 14.42
CA VAL A 116 0.55 19.02 15.25
C VAL A 116 -0.10 19.13 16.62
N ASP A 117 0.68 18.95 17.69
CA ASP A 117 0.18 19.14 19.05
C ASP A 117 0.17 20.62 19.48
N GLU A 118 -0.34 20.88 20.69
CA GLU A 118 -0.37 22.22 21.28
C GLU A 118 1.03 22.82 21.52
N LYS A 119 2.08 21.98 21.54
CA LYS A 119 3.48 22.37 21.72
C LYS A 119 4.23 22.57 20.39
N ASN A 120 3.52 22.54 19.26
CA ASN A 120 4.09 22.60 17.90
C ASN A 120 5.00 21.42 17.53
N ASN A 121 4.85 20.25 18.18
CA ASN A 121 5.49 19.02 17.72
C ASN A 121 4.69 18.43 16.56
N THR A 122 5.40 18.07 15.49
CA THR A 122 4.81 17.39 14.33
C THR A 122 4.89 15.88 14.51
N TYR A 123 3.75 15.22 14.40
CA TYR A 123 3.62 13.77 14.37
C TYR A 123 3.16 13.32 12.99
N VAL A 124 3.76 12.24 12.50
CA VAL A 124 3.46 11.65 11.21
C VAL A 124 3.09 10.19 11.41
N THR A 125 1.97 9.78 10.84
CA THR A 125 1.62 8.37 10.69
C THR A 125 1.46 8.03 9.21
N TYR A 126 1.76 6.79 8.87
CA TYR A 126 1.71 6.31 7.50
C TYR A 126 0.60 5.30 7.34
N LYS A 127 -0.10 5.37 6.21
CA LYS A 127 -1.09 4.36 5.82
C LYS A 127 -0.80 3.88 4.42
N TYR A 128 -0.96 2.58 4.20
CA TYR A 128 -0.65 1.96 2.93
C TYR A 128 -1.84 1.22 2.37
N SER A 129 -1.93 1.21 1.04
CA SER A 129 -2.91 0.44 0.29
C SER A 129 -2.35 0.10 -1.08
N ASP A 130 -2.56 -1.14 -1.50
CA ASP A 130 -2.37 -1.66 -2.85
C ASP A 130 -3.46 -2.70 -3.13
N PHE A 131 -3.42 -3.33 -4.30
CA PHE A 131 -4.42 -4.32 -4.66
C PHE A 131 -4.49 -5.52 -3.70
N LEU A 132 -3.33 -6.00 -3.22
CA LEU A 132 -3.26 -7.14 -2.32
C LEU A 132 -3.89 -6.80 -0.96
N ILE A 133 -3.54 -5.65 -0.40
CA ILE A 133 -4.11 -5.12 0.84
C ILE A 133 -5.63 -4.96 0.70
N LEU A 134 -6.12 -4.39 -0.41
CA LEU A 134 -7.55 -4.28 -0.67
C LEU A 134 -8.24 -5.64 -0.73
N HIS A 135 -7.62 -6.60 -1.41
CA HIS A 135 -8.13 -7.97 -1.47
C HIS A 135 -8.20 -8.58 -0.06
N MET A 136 -7.15 -8.46 0.74
CA MET A 136 -7.09 -8.97 2.12
C MET A 136 -8.11 -8.30 3.04
N LEU A 137 -8.35 -7.00 2.88
CA LEU A 137 -9.41 -6.28 3.58
C LEU A 137 -10.80 -6.83 3.20
N LYS A 138 -11.03 -7.09 1.91
CA LYS A 138 -12.27 -7.70 1.40
C LYS A 138 -12.51 -9.09 2.01
N GLU A 139 -11.46 -9.90 2.10
CA GLU A 139 -11.48 -11.23 2.72
C GLU A 139 -11.53 -11.19 4.26
N GLY A 140 -11.40 -10.00 4.87
CA GLY A 140 -11.46 -9.80 6.32
C GLY A 140 -10.22 -10.27 7.07
N LEU A 141 -9.05 -10.27 6.43
CA LEU A 141 -7.78 -10.67 7.05
C LEU A 141 -7.15 -9.56 7.90
N PHE A 142 -7.34 -8.31 7.50
CA PHE A 142 -6.98 -7.16 8.33
C PHE A 142 -8.16 -6.73 9.21
N LYS A 143 -7.86 -6.27 10.43
CA LYS A 143 -8.85 -5.62 11.28
C LYS A 143 -9.16 -4.24 10.71
N THR A 144 -10.30 -4.13 10.03
CA THR A 144 -10.80 -2.85 9.49
C THR A 144 -11.89 -2.26 10.39
N HIS A 145 -11.86 -0.94 10.55
CA HIS A 145 -12.96 -0.18 11.18
C HIS A 145 -14.26 -0.23 10.35
N ASN A 146 -14.13 -0.43 9.04
CA ASN A 146 -15.26 -0.59 8.13
C ASN A 146 -15.57 -2.07 7.94
N LYS A 147 -16.68 -2.54 8.52
CA LYS A 147 -17.18 -3.92 8.38
C LYS A 147 -18.02 -4.14 7.11
N ASP A 148 -18.22 -3.10 6.31
CA ASP A 148 -19.05 -3.16 5.11
C ASP A 148 -18.30 -3.82 3.95
N ARG A 149 -18.36 -5.16 3.92
CA ARG A 149 -17.77 -5.99 2.86
C ARG A 149 -18.27 -5.61 1.47
N TYR A 150 -19.53 -5.20 1.36
CA TYR A 150 -20.12 -4.79 0.08
C TYR A 150 -19.42 -3.56 -0.51
N LYS A 151 -19.05 -2.57 0.33
CA LYS A 151 -18.29 -1.40 -0.13
C LYS A 151 -16.89 -1.78 -0.65
N LEU A 152 -16.19 -2.67 0.05
CA LEU A 152 -14.87 -3.17 -0.38
C LEU A 152 -14.97 -3.97 -1.67
N GLU A 153 -16.00 -4.81 -1.82
CA GLU A 153 -16.27 -5.57 -3.03
C GLU A 153 -16.58 -4.67 -4.23
N LYS A 154 -17.46 -3.67 -4.05
CA LYS A 154 -17.75 -2.68 -5.08
C LYS A 154 -16.50 -1.89 -5.50
N LEU A 155 -15.65 -1.52 -4.54
CA LEU A 155 -14.37 -0.86 -4.83
C LEU A 155 -13.45 -1.77 -5.63
N TYR A 156 -13.31 -3.04 -5.23
CA TYR A 156 -12.51 -4.05 -5.91
C TYR A 156 -12.91 -4.20 -7.38
N PHE A 157 -14.20 -4.44 -7.65
CA PHE A 157 -14.72 -4.54 -9.02
C PHE A 157 -14.56 -3.25 -9.80
N SER A 158 -14.78 -2.09 -9.15
CA SER A 158 -14.57 -0.81 -9.81
C SER A 158 -13.14 -0.62 -10.31
N ILE A 159 -12.13 -1.30 -9.73
CA ILE A 159 -10.72 -1.24 -10.15
C ILE A 159 -10.47 -2.11 -11.38
N ILE A 160 -11.07 -3.30 -11.44
CA ILE A 160 -10.80 -4.29 -12.49
C ILE A 160 -11.74 -4.17 -13.72
N ASP A 161 -12.93 -3.59 -13.56
CA ASP A 161 -13.93 -3.52 -14.64
C ASP A 161 -13.60 -2.49 -15.75
N GLN A 162 -12.71 -1.53 -15.47
CA GLN A 162 -12.32 -0.48 -16.43
C GLN A 162 -10.82 -0.45 -16.63
N LEU A 163 -10.36 -0.55 -17.88
CA LEU A 163 -8.94 -0.67 -18.21
C LEU A 163 -8.10 0.53 -17.75
N ASP A 164 -8.61 1.73 -17.96
CA ASP A 164 -7.87 2.97 -17.82
C ASP A 164 -8.59 3.99 -16.92
N GLY A 165 -7.95 5.16 -16.80
CA GLY A 165 -8.47 6.25 -16.00
C GLY A 165 -8.16 6.12 -14.50
N LYS A 166 -9.04 6.70 -13.70
CA LYS A 166 -8.85 6.87 -12.26
C LYS A 166 -10.04 6.32 -11.48
N PHE A 167 -9.78 5.93 -10.24
CA PHE A 167 -10.82 5.63 -9.25
C PHE A 167 -10.60 6.36 -7.95
N LYS A 168 -11.66 6.45 -7.15
CA LYS A 168 -11.60 7.03 -5.81
C LYS A 168 -11.26 5.94 -4.81
N LEU A 169 -10.02 5.92 -4.33
CA LEU A 169 -9.59 5.05 -3.24
C LEU A 169 -9.98 5.71 -1.90
N PRO A 170 -10.90 5.12 -1.12
CA PRO A 170 -11.37 5.70 0.12
C PRO A 170 -10.44 5.39 1.29
N ARG A 171 -10.49 6.22 2.34
CA ARG A 171 -9.64 6.09 3.53
C ARG A 171 -9.74 4.75 4.26
N TYR A 172 -10.91 4.10 4.23
CA TYR A 172 -11.09 2.79 4.85
C TYR A 172 -10.38 1.64 4.11
N ALA A 173 -9.87 1.87 2.90
CA ALA A 173 -9.13 0.88 2.12
C ALA A 173 -7.62 0.89 2.42
N PHE A 174 -7.20 1.55 3.50
CA PHE A 174 -5.80 1.64 3.92
C PHE A 174 -5.57 0.95 5.26
N VAL A 175 -4.40 0.36 5.42
CA VAL A 175 -3.88 -0.17 6.68
C VAL A 175 -2.89 0.83 7.26
N GLU A 176 -3.04 1.18 8.53
CA GLU A 176 -2.10 2.07 9.24
C GLU A 176 -0.85 1.30 9.65
N ALA A 177 0.32 1.82 9.32
CA ALA A 177 1.60 1.22 9.72
C ALA A 177 1.94 1.65 11.16
N ARG A 178 2.16 0.68 12.05
CA ARG A 178 2.55 0.95 13.45
C ARG A 178 3.96 1.54 13.57
N THR A 179 4.86 1.13 12.68
CA THR A 179 6.24 1.62 12.57
C THR A 179 6.66 1.69 11.11
N ASN A 180 7.81 2.31 10.83
CA ASN A 180 8.38 2.36 9.48
C ASN A 180 8.73 0.97 8.94
N ASP A 181 9.12 0.02 9.81
CA ASP A 181 9.32 -1.38 9.43
C ASP A 181 8.01 -2.06 9.00
N HIS A 182 6.90 -1.79 9.69
CA HIS A 182 5.59 -2.26 9.25
C HIS A 182 5.20 -1.65 7.89
N LEU A 183 5.57 -0.40 7.61
CA LEU A 183 5.32 0.21 6.31
C LEU A 183 6.09 -0.51 5.19
N LEU A 184 7.38 -0.80 5.40
CA LEU A 184 8.18 -1.60 4.46
C LEU A 184 7.56 -2.98 4.21
N ALA A 185 7.16 -3.69 5.27
CA ALA A 185 6.50 -4.99 5.13
C ALA A 185 5.15 -4.90 4.39
N LEU A 186 4.34 -3.87 4.67
CA LEU A 186 3.08 -3.63 3.96
C LEU A 186 3.32 -3.42 2.46
N MET A 187 4.40 -2.75 2.08
CA MET A 187 4.81 -2.53 0.69
C MET A 187 5.42 -3.77 0.02
N GLY A 188 5.75 -4.84 0.77
CA GLY A 188 6.48 -6.00 0.24
C GLY A 188 7.96 -5.77 0.05
N LEU A 189 8.52 -4.81 0.79
CA LEU A 189 9.95 -4.60 0.91
C LEU A 189 10.50 -5.36 2.12
N SER A 190 11.78 -5.67 2.07
CA SER A 190 12.53 -6.24 3.19
C SER A 190 12.39 -5.37 4.44
N SER A 191 11.95 -5.93 5.57
CA SER A 191 11.79 -5.16 6.82
C SER A 191 12.12 -6.00 8.05
N THR A 192 12.38 -5.39 9.21
CA THR A 192 12.57 -6.19 10.44
C THR A 192 11.27 -6.86 10.91
N CYS A 193 10.12 -6.31 10.53
CA CYS A 193 8.83 -6.99 10.63
C CYS A 193 8.75 -8.09 9.57
N ASN A 194 8.07 -9.19 9.89
CA ASN A 194 7.90 -10.31 8.97
C ASN A 194 7.36 -9.83 7.60
N SER A 195 8.17 -9.84 6.55
CA SER A 195 7.80 -9.38 5.21
C SER A 195 7.36 -10.53 4.28
N MET A 196 7.50 -11.78 4.71
CA MET A 196 7.23 -12.95 3.87
C MET A 196 5.74 -13.21 3.68
N TRP A 197 4.87 -12.67 4.54
CA TRP A 197 3.44 -12.93 4.49
C TRP A 197 2.80 -12.53 3.14
N ARG A 198 3.35 -11.53 2.44
CA ARG A 198 2.86 -11.13 1.11
C ARG A 198 3.07 -12.21 0.07
N TYR A 199 4.30 -12.73 0.01
CA TYR A 199 4.66 -13.83 -0.87
C TYR A 199 3.86 -15.08 -0.51
N GLU A 200 3.79 -15.39 0.78
CA GLU A 200 3.00 -16.51 1.30
C GLU A 200 1.53 -16.40 0.90
N TYR A 201 0.91 -15.22 1.03
CA TYR A 201 -0.49 -15.03 0.67
C TYR A 201 -0.72 -15.08 -0.84
N LEU A 202 0.17 -14.49 -1.65
CA LEU A 202 0.11 -14.58 -3.11
C LEU A 202 0.28 -16.03 -3.60
N ASP A 203 1.16 -16.81 -2.96
CA ASP A 203 1.36 -18.23 -3.22
C ASP A 203 0.07 -19.03 -2.97
N TYR A 204 -0.57 -18.81 -1.82
CA TYR A 204 -1.88 -19.40 -1.52
C TYR A 204 -2.98 -18.99 -2.49
N LEU A 205 -2.99 -17.72 -2.90
CA LEU A 205 -3.95 -17.24 -3.89
C LEU A 205 -3.76 -17.95 -5.24
N LYS A 206 -2.51 -18.20 -5.66
CA LYS A 206 -2.19 -18.97 -6.86
C LYS A 206 -2.64 -20.42 -6.73
N ASP A 207 -2.26 -21.10 -5.64
CA ASP A 207 -2.67 -22.49 -5.37
C ASP A 207 -4.20 -22.66 -5.38
N LYS A 208 -4.91 -21.70 -4.80
CA LYS A 208 -6.37 -21.72 -4.72
C LYS A 208 -7.06 -21.47 -6.07
N ASN A 209 -6.44 -20.73 -6.98
CA ASN A 209 -7.14 -20.13 -8.13
C ASN A 209 -6.54 -20.49 -9.49
N ASP A 210 -5.30 -20.95 -9.54
CA ASP A 210 -4.63 -21.40 -10.75
C ASP A 210 -4.52 -22.94 -10.73
N TYR A 211 -5.33 -23.59 -11.56
CA TYR A 211 -5.39 -25.05 -11.65
C TYR A 211 -4.07 -25.71 -12.08
N ASN A 212 -3.11 -24.94 -12.62
CA ASN A 212 -1.80 -25.44 -13.02
C ASN A 212 -0.71 -25.19 -11.96
N TYR A 213 -1.07 -24.63 -10.81
CA TYR A 213 -0.14 -24.30 -9.74
C TYR A 213 -0.27 -25.28 -8.58
N GLU A 214 0.85 -25.93 -8.22
CA GLU A 214 0.94 -26.74 -7.01
C GLU A 214 1.88 -26.07 -6.02
N SER A 215 1.33 -25.56 -4.91
CA SER A 215 2.15 -25.10 -3.79
C SER A 215 2.51 -26.26 -2.85
N SER A 216 3.57 -26.07 -2.07
CA SER A 216 3.90 -26.93 -0.93
C SER A 216 2.82 -26.96 0.16
N TRP A 217 1.83 -26.05 0.08
CA TRP A 217 0.82 -25.80 1.12
C TRP A 217 -0.58 -26.33 0.78
N SER A 218 -0.76 -26.91 -0.42
CA SER A 218 -2.01 -27.47 -0.96
C SER A 218 -2.73 -28.50 -0.05
N LYS A 219 -2.05 -29.04 0.96
CA LYS A 219 -2.59 -30.06 1.87
C LYS A 219 -3.43 -29.50 3.04
N ASP A 220 -3.25 -28.23 3.42
CA ASP A 220 -4.05 -27.59 4.50
C ASP A 220 -4.25 -26.08 4.26
N PRO A 221 -5.19 -25.71 3.37
CA PRO A 221 -5.44 -24.30 3.03
C PRO A 221 -5.95 -23.44 4.20
N GLU A 222 -6.75 -24.03 5.10
CA GLU A 222 -7.32 -23.32 6.25
C GLU A 222 -6.28 -23.07 7.35
N GLY A 223 -5.44 -24.06 7.66
CA GLY A 223 -4.32 -23.89 8.58
C GLY A 223 -3.32 -22.86 8.08
N TYR A 224 -3.10 -22.79 6.76
CA TYR A 224 -2.26 -21.79 6.13
C TYR A 224 -2.83 -20.36 6.24
N LEU A 225 -4.13 -20.19 5.98
CA LEU A 225 -4.78 -18.90 6.13
C LEU A 225 -4.73 -18.40 7.59
N GLU A 226 -4.89 -19.31 8.55
CA GLU A 226 -4.76 -18.99 9.97
C GLU A 226 -3.31 -18.64 10.36
N HIS A 227 -2.32 -19.31 9.75
CA HIS A 227 -0.90 -18.94 9.89
C HIS A 227 -0.64 -17.51 9.43
N ILE A 228 -1.18 -17.12 8.27
CA ILE A 228 -1.08 -15.75 7.76
C ILE A 228 -1.78 -14.78 8.70
N ARG A 229 -3.02 -15.06 9.13
CA ARG A 229 -3.77 -14.20 10.06
C ARG A 229 -2.97 -13.92 11.33
N LYS A 230 -2.32 -14.93 11.91
CA LYS A 230 -1.49 -14.76 13.11
C LYS A 230 -0.35 -13.78 12.89
N ARG A 231 0.31 -13.83 11.73
CA ARG A 231 1.38 -12.87 11.34
C ARG A 231 0.84 -11.47 11.11
N LEU A 232 -0.41 -11.34 10.66
CA LEU A 232 -1.05 -10.04 10.45
C LEU A 232 -1.54 -9.37 11.75
N LEU A 233 -1.65 -10.10 12.87
CA LEU A 233 -2.01 -9.51 14.16
C LEU A 233 -0.97 -8.47 14.65
N ASP A 234 0.26 -8.57 14.15
CA ASP A 234 1.34 -7.64 14.43
C ASP A 234 1.15 -6.28 13.71
N PHE A 235 0.23 -6.20 12.73
CA PHE A 235 -0.11 -4.99 11.97
C PHE A 235 -1.34 -4.26 12.51
#